data_AF-A0A8K0WSP7-F1
#
_entry.id   AF-A0A8K0WSP7-F1
#
_cell.length_a   1.000
_cell.length_b   1.000
_cell.length_c   1.000
_cell.angle_alpha   90.00
_cell.angle_beta   90.00
_cell.angle_gamma   90.00
#
_symmetry.space_group_name_H-M   'P 1'
#
loop_
_entity.id
_entity.type
_entity.pdbx_description
1 polymer ?
#
loop_
_entity_poly.entity_id
_entity_poly.type
_entity_poly.pdbx_seq_one_letter_code
_entity_poly.pdbx_strand_id
1 'polypeptide(L)'
;MVSYGPFSNMFKSASNIFGNVFTTSQEVNPNGQSRTKAEFVAEAKQALQNTSAMVFFKNNPKFIEELAEKAASLVDDPSTPIVGKDLFPKTAQVTMHQQVLYCDDSTSMKREDRWASQNMLINRIARVTTRILPESEGVYLRYINQDIPKLNSLKFEQLLDVVEPLRWGGDTPIGTNLRSKVLEPLVYSKLPNNLKRPLLVSIITDGLPEPEPKSTFVDAIVECGDRLEAANLPRESVKFMVGQVGTAPASTRFLQEVANYKRISKVVFVAAEKLDAAASNLENDWKMDEWLIETLYAPIMKSEGK
;
A
#
# COMPACT_ATOMS: atom_id res chain seq x y z
N MET A 1 61.93 -1.23 -6.95
CA MET A 1 61.04 -1.23 -8.14
C MET A 1 59.92 -2.21 -7.85
N VAL A 2 58.63 -1.88 -7.88
CA VAL A 2 57.87 -0.63 -7.98
C VAL A 2 56.62 -0.86 -7.13
N SER A 3 56.25 0.17 -6.38
CA SER A 3 55.00 0.32 -5.61
C SER A 3 53.81 0.53 -6.54
N TYR A 4 52.66 -0.06 -6.24
CA TYR A 4 51.37 0.45 -6.71
C TYR A 4 50.40 0.59 -5.54
N GLY A 5 49.97 1.83 -5.30
CA GLY A 5 49.06 2.22 -4.23
C GLY A 5 47.58 2.07 -4.60
N PRO A 6 46.67 2.35 -3.65
CA PRO A 6 45.23 2.28 -3.88
C PRO A 6 44.69 3.62 -4.36
N PHE A 7 44.00 3.63 -5.51
CA PHE A 7 43.12 4.73 -5.91
C PHE A 7 41.67 4.41 -5.57
N SER A 8 41.02 5.41 -4.99
CA SER A 8 39.68 5.41 -4.41
C SER A 8 38.55 5.59 -5.43
N ASN A 9 37.34 5.25 -4.96
CA ASN A 9 36.05 5.89 -5.22
C ASN A 9 35.40 5.67 -6.59
N MET A 10 34.21 5.04 -6.59
CA MET A 10 32.94 5.69 -6.99
C MET A 10 31.73 4.75 -6.79
N PHE A 11 31.20 4.63 -5.57
CA PHE A 11 29.79 4.23 -5.33
C PHE A 11 29.35 4.79 -3.97
N LYS A 12 29.01 6.09 -3.97
CA LYS A 12 28.22 6.76 -2.94
C LYS A 12 26.96 7.26 -3.59
N SER A 13 25.82 6.61 -3.32
CA SER A 13 24.51 7.24 -3.07
C SER A 13 23.46 6.13 -3.01
N ALA A 14 22.64 6.14 -1.96
CA ALA A 14 21.44 5.33 -1.68
C ALA A 14 21.52 4.24 -0.59
N SER A 15 22.60 4.13 0.18
CA SER A 15 22.69 3.19 1.34
C SER A 15 22.60 3.84 2.73
N ASN A 16 22.18 5.10 2.83
CA ASN A 16 22.20 5.88 4.09
C ASN A 16 20.83 6.10 4.77
N ILE A 17 19.81 5.26 4.53
CA ILE A 17 18.50 5.41 5.21
C ILE A 17 18.23 4.30 6.25
N PHE A 18 19.03 3.24 6.32
CA PHE A 18 18.82 2.12 7.28
C PHE A 18 19.94 1.90 8.30
N GLY A 19 20.73 2.94 8.60
CA GLY A 19 21.79 2.89 9.61
C GLY A 19 21.43 3.68 10.87
N ASN A 20 21.33 2.97 12.00
CA ASN A 20 21.13 3.43 13.39
C ASN A 20 19.68 3.62 13.88
N VAL A 21 18.97 2.51 14.12
CA VAL A 21 18.14 2.32 15.32
C VAL A 21 18.12 0.83 15.70
N PHE A 22 19.21 0.33 16.29
CA PHE A 22 19.17 -0.96 17.00
C PHE A 22 19.82 -0.79 18.35
N THR A 23 19.00 -0.39 19.31
CA THR A 23 19.08 -0.76 20.73
C THR A 23 17.86 -0.14 21.41
N THR A 24 16.84 -0.97 21.61
CA THR A 24 15.99 -0.92 22.80
C THR A 24 15.33 -2.27 22.91
N SER A 25 15.82 -3.06 23.87
CA SER A 25 14.97 -3.95 24.64
C SER A 25 13.59 -3.33 24.81
N GLN A 26 12.53 -4.04 24.42
CA GLN A 26 11.18 -3.70 24.85
C GLN A 26 11.18 -3.78 26.38
N GLU A 27 11.42 -2.66 27.04
CA GLU A 27 10.86 -2.45 28.36
C GLU A 27 9.34 -2.41 28.14
N VAL A 28 8.68 -3.50 28.53
CA VAL A 28 7.25 -3.46 28.82
C VAL A 28 7.09 -2.38 29.89
N ASN A 29 6.57 -1.24 29.44
CA ASN A 29 6.31 0.00 30.16
C ASN A 29 6.38 -0.14 31.70
N PRO A 30 7.52 0.16 32.35
CA PRO A 30 7.67 -0.12 33.78
C PRO A 30 6.86 0.83 34.68
N ASN A 31 6.19 1.86 34.13
CA ASN A 31 5.44 2.88 34.91
C ASN A 31 4.13 3.45 34.28
N GLY A 32 3.73 3.14 33.04
CA GLY A 32 2.85 4.05 32.28
C GLY A 32 1.41 3.57 32.05
N GLN A 33 0.43 4.45 32.29
CA GLN A 33 -0.96 4.26 31.89
C GLN A 33 -1.08 3.87 30.41
N SER A 34 -1.96 2.91 30.13
CA SER A 34 -2.36 2.52 28.78
C SER A 34 -2.95 3.73 28.02
N ARG A 35 -2.57 3.93 26.75
CA ARG A 35 -3.02 5.09 25.95
C ARG A 35 -4.54 5.08 25.81
N THR A 36 -5.15 6.22 26.07
CA THR A 36 -6.59 6.43 26.04
C THR A 36 -7.11 6.64 24.61
N LYS A 37 -8.41 6.40 24.40
CA LYS A 37 -9.10 6.72 23.14
C LYS A 37 -8.90 8.19 22.71
N ALA A 38 -8.89 9.12 23.67
CA ALA A 38 -8.71 10.55 23.40
C ALA A 38 -7.33 10.86 22.80
N GLU A 39 -6.28 10.19 23.27
CA GLU A 39 -4.91 10.32 22.74
C GLU A 39 -4.84 9.79 21.30
N PHE A 40 -5.40 8.62 21.02
CA PHE A 40 -5.46 8.07 19.65
C PHE A 40 -6.27 8.97 18.69
N VAL A 41 -7.37 9.58 19.14
CA VAL A 41 -8.12 10.56 18.34
C VAL A 41 -7.27 11.78 18.02
N ALA A 42 -6.57 12.33 19.01
CA ALA A 42 -5.71 13.50 18.84
C ALA A 42 -4.57 13.22 17.84
N GLU A 43 -3.91 12.08 18.00
CA GLU A 43 -2.82 11.63 17.14
C GLU A 43 -3.28 11.35 15.71
N ALA A 44 -4.43 10.68 15.53
CA ALA A 44 -5.02 10.46 14.20
C ALA A 44 -5.42 11.77 13.50
N LYS A 45 -5.99 12.72 14.24
CA LYS A 45 -6.29 14.06 13.71
C LYS A 45 -5.02 14.81 13.34
N GLN A 46 -3.97 14.74 14.16
CA GLN A 46 -2.67 15.36 13.87
C GLN A 46 -2.04 14.74 12.61
N ALA A 47 -2.07 13.41 12.48
CA ALA A 47 -1.55 12.71 11.31
C ALA A 47 -2.29 13.12 10.01
N LEU A 48 -3.57 13.47 10.11
CA LEU A 48 -4.39 13.94 8.97
C LEU A 48 -4.16 15.42 8.62
N GLN A 49 -3.61 16.24 9.51
CA GLN A 49 -3.38 17.66 9.22
C GLN A 49 -2.42 17.84 8.03
N ASN A 50 -2.72 18.84 7.20
CA ASN A 50 -1.96 19.20 6.00
C ASN A 50 -1.84 18.07 4.94
N THR A 51 -2.68 17.05 5.02
CA THR A 51 -2.74 15.97 4.03
C THR A 51 -3.81 16.23 2.98
N SER A 52 -3.64 15.62 1.80
CA SER A 52 -4.69 15.56 0.78
C SER A 52 -5.92 14.78 1.28
N ALA A 53 -5.73 13.83 2.20
CA ALA A 53 -6.80 13.04 2.79
C ALA A 53 -7.75 13.88 3.68
N MET A 54 -7.30 15.02 4.22
CA MET A 54 -8.07 15.83 5.17
C MET A 54 -9.45 16.23 4.65
N VAL A 55 -9.57 16.50 3.34
CA VAL A 55 -10.84 16.94 2.74
C VAL A 55 -11.96 15.90 2.86
N PHE A 56 -11.61 14.61 2.91
CA PHE A 56 -12.57 13.50 2.96
C PHE A 56 -13.18 13.28 4.34
N PHE A 57 -12.51 13.73 5.41
CA PHE A 57 -12.95 13.47 6.79
C PHE A 57 -13.56 14.69 7.49
N LYS A 58 -13.56 15.87 6.85
CA LYS A 58 -14.17 17.09 7.41
C LYS A 58 -15.61 16.87 7.90
N ASN A 59 -16.39 16.11 7.15
CA ASN A 59 -17.80 15.82 7.43
C ASN A 59 -18.02 14.38 7.92
N ASN A 60 -16.96 13.66 8.29
CA ASN A 60 -17.03 12.30 8.79
C ASN A 60 -16.11 12.10 10.01
N PRO A 61 -16.35 12.83 11.12
CA PRO A 61 -15.54 12.68 12.33
C PRO A 61 -15.68 11.28 12.95
N LYS A 62 -16.83 10.62 12.74
CA LYS A 62 -17.13 9.29 13.24
C LYS A 62 -16.13 8.23 12.76
N PHE A 63 -15.64 8.32 11.53
CA PHE A 63 -14.61 7.40 11.03
C PHE A 63 -13.33 7.46 11.89
N ILE A 64 -12.88 8.67 12.25
CA ILE A 64 -11.67 8.86 13.07
C ILE A 64 -11.90 8.34 14.49
N GLU A 65 -13.09 8.57 15.04
CA GLU A 65 -13.46 8.09 16.38
C GLU A 65 -13.53 6.57 16.47
N GLU A 66 -14.14 5.90 15.48
CA GLU A 66 -14.22 4.43 15.41
C GLU A 66 -12.84 3.80 15.19
N LEU A 67 -12.01 4.39 14.33
CA LEU A 67 -10.62 3.95 14.13
C LEU A 67 -9.81 4.05 15.44
N ALA A 68 -9.89 5.19 16.12
CA ALA A 68 -9.18 5.42 17.38
C ALA A 68 -9.69 4.52 18.52
N GLU A 69 -10.99 4.21 18.55
CA GLU A 69 -11.57 3.27 19.50
C GLU A 69 -11.04 1.86 19.30
N LYS A 70 -10.97 1.39 18.05
CA LYS A 70 -10.33 0.10 17.75
C LYS A 70 -8.86 0.10 18.12
N ALA A 71 -8.12 1.17 17.84
CA ALA A 71 -6.72 1.28 18.24
C ALA A 71 -6.53 1.22 19.76
N ALA A 72 -7.37 1.93 20.51
CA ALA A 72 -7.36 1.90 21.97
C ALA A 72 -7.69 0.51 22.54
N SER A 73 -8.54 -0.28 21.86
CA SER A 73 -8.83 -1.66 22.29
C SER A 73 -7.67 -2.64 22.09
N LEU A 74 -6.66 -2.28 21.28
CA LEU A 74 -5.53 -3.12 20.90
C LEU A 74 -4.21 -2.70 21.57
N VAL A 75 -4.22 -1.61 22.35
CA VAL A 75 -3.00 -0.99 22.89
C VAL A 75 -2.19 -1.91 23.81
N ASP A 76 -2.88 -2.79 24.54
CA ASP A 76 -2.27 -3.75 25.47
C ASP A 76 -2.09 -5.14 24.84
N ASP A 77 -2.41 -5.29 23.54
CA ASP A 77 -2.21 -6.54 22.80
C ASP A 77 -0.78 -6.60 22.24
N PRO A 78 0.10 -7.46 22.80
CA PRO A 78 1.48 -7.59 22.35
C PRO A 78 1.59 -8.14 20.92
N SER A 79 0.51 -8.69 20.35
CA SER A 79 0.47 -9.18 18.97
C SER A 79 0.09 -8.09 17.94
N THR A 80 -0.17 -6.86 18.39
CA THR A 80 -0.60 -5.75 17.53
C THR A 80 0.39 -4.56 17.60
N PRO A 81 1.60 -4.68 17.01
CA PRO A 81 2.60 -3.60 17.03
C PRO A 81 2.13 -2.34 16.29
N ILE A 82 1.17 -2.48 15.36
CA ILE A 82 0.68 -1.42 14.48
C ILE A 82 0.01 -0.24 15.20
N VAL A 83 -0.41 -0.43 16.45
CA VAL A 83 -0.95 0.66 17.28
C VAL A 83 0.10 1.29 18.16
N GLY A 84 1.35 0.79 18.19
CA GLY A 84 2.47 1.35 18.94
C GLY A 84 2.72 2.83 18.65
N LYS A 85 3.32 3.55 19.59
CA LYS A 85 3.45 5.02 19.54
C LYS A 85 4.09 5.52 18.23
N ASP A 86 5.15 4.86 17.76
CA ASP A 86 5.86 5.32 16.56
C ASP A 86 5.17 4.90 15.25
N LEU A 87 4.39 3.82 15.29
CA LEU A 87 3.77 3.22 14.10
C LEU A 87 2.32 3.68 13.88
N PHE A 88 1.60 4.03 14.94
CA PHE A 88 0.18 4.40 14.86
C PHE A 88 -0.11 5.56 13.91
N PRO A 89 0.65 6.69 13.87
CA PRO A 89 0.40 7.75 12.90
C PRO A 89 0.44 7.27 11.45
N LYS A 90 1.30 6.30 11.14
CA LYS A 90 1.44 5.69 9.81
C LYS A 90 0.26 4.74 9.55
N THR A 91 -0.03 3.85 10.51
CA THR A 91 -1.16 2.93 10.46
C THR A 91 -2.48 3.68 10.27
N ALA A 92 -2.72 4.76 11.02
CA ALA A 92 -3.93 5.57 10.92
C ALA A 92 -4.08 6.18 9.52
N GLN A 93 -3.00 6.76 8.97
CA GLN A 93 -3.03 7.32 7.62
C GLN A 93 -3.26 6.24 6.55
N VAL A 94 -2.60 5.09 6.66
CA VAL A 94 -2.85 3.94 5.77
C VAL A 94 -4.31 3.51 5.86
N THR A 95 -4.85 3.27 7.05
CA THR A 95 -6.24 2.84 7.26
C THR A 95 -7.26 3.88 6.79
N MET A 96 -6.97 5.18 6.87
CA MET A 96 -7.86 6.22 6.34
C MET A 96 -8.06 6.09 4.82
N HIS A 97 -7.08 5.59 4.08
CA HIS A 97 -7.23 5.30 2.66
C HIS A 97 -8.03 4.02 2.43
N GLN A 98 -8.98 4.06 1.48
CA GLN A 98 -9.64 2.86 1.00
C GLN A 98 -8.61 1.97 0.30
N GLN A 99 -8.36 0.79 0.88
CA GLN A 99 -7.41 -0.17 0.33
C GLN A 99 -8.02 -0.86 -0.89
N VAL A 100 -7.31 -0.80 -2.01
CA VAL A 100 -7.63 -1.54 -3.22
C VAL A 100 -6.44 -2.41 -3.60
N LEU A 101 -6.57 -3.72 -3.45
CA LEU A 101 -5.60 -4.70 -3.89
C LEU A 101 -5.88 -5.00 -5.37
N TYR A 102 -4.98 -4.57 -6.26
CA TYR A 102 -5.04 -4.85 -7.69
C TYR A 102 -3.93 -5.84 -8.06
N CYS A 103 -4.34 -7.08 -8.30
CA CYS A 103 -3.46 -8.24 -8.26
C CYS A 103 -3.36 -8.91 -9.63
N ASP A 104 -2.18 -9.43 -9.92
CA ASP A 104 -1.91 -10.14 -11.16
C ASP A 104 -2.41 -11.58 -11.06
N ASP A 105 -3.15 -12.02 -12.07
CA ASP A 105 -3.58 -13.40 -12.29
C ASP A 105 -3.20 -13.87 -13.68
N SER A 106 -2.25 -13.24 -14.35
CA SER A 106 -1.78 -13.69 -15.67
C SER A 106 -1.10 -15.06 -15.59
N THR A 107 -0.93 -15.69 -16.76
CA THR A 107 -0.38 -17.05 -16.86
C THR A 107 1.05 -17.18 -16.30
N SER A 108 1.82 -16.09 -16.20
CA SER A 108 3.17 -16.07 -15.62
C SER A 108 3.19 -16.32 -14.10
N MET A 109 2.09 -16.01 -13.41
CA MET A 109 1.95 -16.17 -11.95
C MET A 109 2.08 -17.63 -11.46
N LYS A 110 2.00 -18.61 -12.36
CA LYS A 110 2.23 -20.04 -12.04
C LYS A 110 3.68 -20.40 -11.73
N ARG A 111 4.63 -19.51 -12.00
CA ARG A 111 6.07 -19.74 -11.84
C ARG A 111 6.52 -19.27 -10.45
N GLU A 112 7.61 -19.83 -9.93
CA GLU A 112 8.33 -19.32 -8.74
C GLU A 112 7.40 -19.05 -7.54
N ASP A 113 6.34 -19.85 -7.35
CA ASP A 113 5.33 -19.67 -6.31
C ASP A 113 4.70 -18.26 -6.25
N ARG A 114 4.79 -17.47 -7.32
CA ARG A 114 4.34 -16.07 -7.39
C ARG A 114 2.88 -15.92 -6.97
N TRP A 115 2.02 -16.83 -7.44
CA TRP A 115 0.61 -16.89 -7.04
C TRP A 115 0.42 -17.09 -5.54
N ALA A 116 1.13 -18.07 -4.94
CA ALA A 116 1.04 -18.35 -3.52
C ALA A 116 1.59 -17.18 -2.68
N SER A 117 2.74 -16.62 -3.07
CA SER A 117 3.36 -15.46 -2.43
C SER A 117 2.46 -14.22 -2.49
N GLN A 118 1.83 -13.94 -3.64
CA GLN A 118 0.86 -12.86 -3.76
C GLN A 118 -0.36 -13.09 -2.86
N ASN A 119 -0.91 -14.30 -2.81
CA ASN A 119 -2.08 -14.59 -1.96
C ASN A 119 -1.74 -14.46 -0.47
N MET A 120 -0.53 -14.83 -0.06
CA MET A 120 -0.03 -14.57 1.29
C MET A 120 0.06 -13.06 1.58
N LEU A 121 0.61 -12.27 0.64
CA LEU A 121 0.67 -10.81 0.76
C LEU A 121 -0.72 -10.17 0.82
N ILE A 122 -1.67 -10.62 0.00
CA ILE A 122 -3.08 -10.18 0.03
C ILE A 122 -3.67 -10.41 1.42
N ASN A 123 -3.51 -11.61 1.98
CA ASN A 123 -3.99 -11.93 3.32
C ASN A 123 -3.37 -11.02 4.38
N ARG A 124 -2.05 -10.82 4.34
CA ARG A 124 -1.33 -10.01 5.33
C ARG A 124 -1.64 -8.52 5.22
N ILE A 125 -1.71 -7.95 4.01
CA ILE A 125 -2.14 -6.56 3.82
C ILE A 125 -3.55 -6.37 4.38
N ALA A 126 -4.49 -7.27 4.07
CA ALA A 126 -5.84 -7.19 4.60
C ALA A 126 -5.87 -7.33 6.13
N ARG A 127 -5.06 -8.23 6.69
CA ARG A 127 -4.89 -8.33 8.15
C ARG A 127 -4.53 -6.97 8.73
N VAL A 128 -3.39 -6.40 8.35
CA VAL A 128 -2.87 -5.17 8.99
C VAL A 128 -3.79 -3.97 8.78
N THR A 129 -4.33 -3.82 7.57
CA THR A 129 -5.12 -2.63 7.22
C THR A 129 -6.53 -2.64 7.80
N THR A 130 -7.06 -3.81 8.18
CA THR A 130 -8.41 -3.93 8.75
C THR A 130 -8.48 -3.89 10.27
N ARG A 131 -7.35 -4.06 10.99
CA ARG A 131 -7.32 -4.14 12.47
C ARG A 131 -7.99 -2.94 13.15
N ILE A 132 -7.68 -1.74 12.68
CA ILE A 132 -8.27 -0.49 13.18
C ILE A 132 -9.25 0.15 12.20
N LEU A 133 -9.64 -0.56 11.14
CA LEU A 133 -10.61 -0.06 10.17
C LEU A 133 -12.02 -0.12 10.76
N PRO A 134 -12.85 0.94 10.62
CA PRO A 134 -14.25 0.90 11.05
C PRO A 134 -15.03 -0.33 10.57
N GLU A 135 -15.93 -0.87 11.40
CA GLU A 135 -16.62 -2.14 11.14
C GLU A 135 -17.51 -2.13 9.90
N SER A 136 -17.95 -0.96 9.44
CA SER A 136 -18.75 -0.84 8.22
C SER A 136 -17.91 -0.94 6.93
N GLU A 137 -16.59 -0.91 7.03
CA GLU A 137 -15.64 -0.78 5.92
C GLU A 137 -14.86 -2.08 5.66
N GLY A 138 -14.23 -2.21 4.50
CA GLY A 138 -13.41 -3.39 4.17
C GLY A 138 -12.43 -3.13 3.03
N VAL A 139 -11.66 -4.14 2.65
CA VAL A 139 -10.70 -4.06 1.54
C VAL A 139 -11.39 -4.35 0.21
N TYR A 140 -10.91 -3.73 -0.87
CA TYR A 140 -11.40 -4.01 -2.21
C TYR A 140 -10.36 -4.87 -2.91
N LEU A 141 -10.78 -5.94 -3.57
CA LEU A 141 -9.90 -6.84 -4.31
C LEU A 141 -10.24 -6.72 -5.79
N ARG A 142 -9.24 -6.74 -6.67
CA ARG A 142 -9.38 -6.76 -8.12
C ARG A 142 -8.26 -7.61 -8.68
N TYR A 143 -8.58 -8.44 -9.66
CA TYR A 143 -7.57 -9.12 -10.46
C TYR A 143 -7.55 -8.55 -11.87
N ILE A 144 -6.40 -8.66 -12.54
CA ILE A 144 -6.23 -8.17 -13.91
C ILE A 144 -7.25 -8.85 -14.83
N ASN A 145 -7.28 -10.19 -14.87
CA ASN A 145 -8.08 -10.94 -15.83
C ASN A 145 -9.46 -11.30 -15.29
N GLN A 146 -9.54 -11.86 -14.09
CA GLN A 146 -10.81 -12.35 -13.54
C GLN A 146 -11.73 -11.23 -13.04
N ASP A 147 -13.02 -11.38 -13.33
CA ASP A 147 -14.09 -10.60 -12.71
C ASP A 147 -14.74 -11.45 -11.62
N ILE A 148 -14.79 -10.92 -10.40
CA ILE A 148 -15.39 -11.63 -9.27
C ILE A 148 -16.55 -10.77 -8.75
N PRO A 149 -17.75 -11.34 -8.59
CA PRO A 149 -18.86 -10.63 -7.98
C PRO A 149 -18.55 -10.23 -6.54
N LYS A 150 -18.97 -9.03 -6.12
CA LYS A 150 -18.95 -8.55 -4.72
C LYS A 150 -17.55 -8.38 -4.08
N LEU A 151 -16.55 -7.91 -4.83
CA LEU A 151 -15.21 -7.60 -4.27
C LEU A 151 -15.07 -6.20 -3.63
N ASN A 152 -16.17 -5.58 -3.20
CA ASN A 152 -16.11 -4.32 -2.46
C ASN A 152 -16.39 -4.60 -0.99
N SER A 153 -15.61 -3.95 -0.13
CA SER A 153 -15.73 -3.99 1.33
C SER A 153 -15.61 -5.40 1.93
N LEU A 154 -14.70 -6.22 1.42
CA LEU A 154 -14.40 -7.54 1.97
C LEU A 154 -13.85 -7.40 3.39
N LYS A 155 -14.40 -8.16 4.32
CA LYS A 155 -13.83 -8.35 5.66
C LYS A 155 -12.64 -9.29 5.58
N PHE A 156 -11.74 -9.19 6.56
CA PHE A 156 -10.55 -10.04 6.60
C PHE A 156 -10.92 -11.53 6.60
N GLU A 157 -11.96 -11.91 7.34
CA GLU A 157 -12.44 -13.28 7.49
C GLU A 157 -13.01 -13.85 6.19
N GLN A 158 -13.51 -13.00 5.29
CA GLN A 158 -14.10 -13.41 4.00
C GLN A 158 -13.06 -13.59 2.91
N LEU A 159 -11.84 -13.07 3.11
CA LEU A 159 -10.86 -12.93 2.04
C LEU A 159 -10.33 -14.28 1.56
N LEU A 160 -10.12 -15.23 2.48
CA LEU A 160 -9.63 -16.57 2.13
C LEU A 160 -10.62 -17.30 1.23
N ASP A 161 -11.90 -17.31 1.61
CA ASP A 161 -12.98 -17.94 0.84
C ASP A 161 -13.13 -17.33 -0.58
N VAL A 162 -12.84 -16.03 -0.72
CA VAL A 162 -12.89 -15.34 -2.01
C VAL A 162 -11.67 -15.65 -2.88
N VAL A 163 -10.48 -15.76 -2.28
CA VAL A 163 -9.21 -15.96 -3.02
C VAL A 163 -8.99 -17.42 -3.39
N GLU A 164 -9.40 -18.37 -2.53
CA GLU A 164 -9.19 -19.81 -2.71
C GLU A 164 -9.65 -20.38 -4.07
N PRO A 165 -10.84 -20.04 -4.62
CA PRO A 165 -11.29 -20.60 -5.89
C PRO A 165 -10.60 -19.98 -7.12
N LEU A 166 -9.88 -18.86 -6.95
CA LEU A 166 -9.30 -18.12 -8.07
C LEU A 166 -8.08 -18.83 -8.66
N ARG A 167 -7.87 -18.67 -9.96
CA ARG A 167 -6.77 -19.29 -10.68
C ARG A 167 -6.09 -18.29 -11.59
N TRP A 168 -4.80 -18.48 -11.84
CA TRP A 168 -4.09 -17.71 -12.86
C TRP A 168 -4.53 -18.14 -14.27
N GLY A 169 -4.53 -17.20 -15.20
CA GLY A 169 -4.80 -17.36 -16.63
C GLY A 169 -4.93 -16.01 -17.34
N GLY A 170 -4.60 -16.00 -18.63
CA GLY A 170 -4.66 -14.79 -19.47
C GLY A 170 -3.34 -14.04 -19.55
N ASP A 171 -3.41 -12.88 -20.20
CA ASP A 171 -2.30 -11.94 -20.42
C ASP A 171 -2.22 -10.93 -19.27
N THR A 172 -1.43 -9.86 -19.44
CA THR A 172 -1.13 -8.88 -18.39
C THR A 172 -1.52 -7.44 -18.80
N PRO A 173 -2.79 -7.15 -19.16
CA PRO A 173 -3.23 -5.80 -19.56
C PRO A 173 -3.41 -4.87 -18.33
N ILE A 174 -2.31 -4.59 -17.61
CA ILE A 174 -2.30 -3.92 -16.30
C ILE A 174 -3.02 -2.57 -16.35
N GLY A 175 -2.70 -1.72 -17.33
CA GLY A 175 -3.23 -0.37 -17.49
C GLY A 175 -4.68 -0.34 -17.95
N THR A 176 -5.04 -1.11 -18.99
CA THR A 176 -6.43 -1.20 -19.46
C THR A 176 -7.36 -1.66 -18.33
N ASN A 177 -6.97 -2.69 -17.58
CA ASN A 177 -7.80 -3.22 -16.50
C ASN A 177 -7.70 -2.42 -15.19
N LEU A 178 -6.61 -1.68 -14.97
CA LEU A 178 -6.57 -0.67 -13.90
C LEU A 178 -7.65 0.37 -14.18
N ARG A 179 -7.72 0.87 -15.42
CA ARG A 179 -8.73 1.84 -15.81
C ARG A 179 -10.14 1.28 -15.65
N SER A 180 -10.44 0.14 -16.27
CA SER A 180 -11.81 -0.39 -16.35
C SER A 180 -12.33 -0.98 -15.02
N LYS A 181 -11.46 -1.63 -14.23
CA LYS A 181 -11.87 -2.38 -13.02
C LYS A 181 -11.65 -1.64 -11.71
N VAL A 182 -10.75 -0.65 -11.70
CA VAL A 182 -10.44 0.17 -10.53
C VAL A 182 -10.89 1.62 -10.74
N LEU A 183 -10.25 2.34 -11.67
CA LEU A 183 -10.40 3.79 -11.76
C LEU A 183 -11.82 4.20 -12.16
N GLU A 184 -12.41 3.56 -13.17
CA GLU A 184 -13.76 3.86 -13.63
C GLU A 184 -14.83 3.61 -12.54
N PRO A 185 -14.97 2.39 -11.96
CA PRO A 185 -16.02 2.13 -10.98
C PRO A 185 -15.76 2.73 -9.60
N LEU A 186 -14.50 2.92 -9.18
CA LEU A 186 -14.18 3.35 -7.82
C LEU A 186 -13.86 4.84 -7.71
N VAL A 187 -13.41 5.47 -8.81
CA VAL A 187 -13.06 6.89 -8.84
C VAL A 187 -14.01 7.64 -9.76
N TYR A 188 -13.98 7.38 -11.07
CA TYR A 188 -14.63 8.25 -12.06
C TYR A 188 -16.15 8.29 -11.89
N SER A 189 -16.78 7.14 -11.66
CA SER A 189 -18.22 7.06 -11.38
C SER A 189 -18.65 7.71 -10.06
N LYS A 190 -17.68 8.06 -9.20
CA LYS A 190 -17.89 8.71 -7.91
C LYS A 190 -17.57 10.20 -7.93
N LEU A 191 -16.96 10.71 -9.00
CA LEU A 191 -16.68 12.13 -9.12
C LEU A 191 -17.93 12.94 -9.50
N PRO A 192 -18.03 14.20 -9.05
CA PRO A 192 -17.11 14.86 -8.10
C PRO A 192 -17.45 14.58 -6.61
N ASN A 193 -18.70 14.20 -6.29
CA ASN A 193 -19.22 14.35 -4.93
C ASN A 193 -19.34 13.06 -4.11
N ASN A 194 -19.13 11.89 -4.71
CA ASN A 194 -19.39 10.59 -4.09
C ASN A 194 -18.11 9.82 -3.72
N LEU A 195 -16.93 10.39 -3.93
CA LEU A 195 -15.66 9.80 -3.49
C LEU A 195 -15.49 10.07 -1.99
N LYS A 196 -15.78 9.07 -1.15
CA LYS A 196 -15.91 9.24 0.31
C LYS A 196 -14.57 9.20 1.07
N ARG A 197 -13.57 8.53 0.52
CA ARG A 197 -12.24 8.33 1.10
C ARG A 197 -11.21 8.38 -0.02
N PRO A 198 -9.97 8.83 0.25
CA PRO A 198 -8.88 8.67 -0.71
C PRO A 198 -8.58 7.18 -0.90
N LEU A 199 -8.05 6.78 -2.06
CA LEU A 199 -7.69 5.40 -2.36
C LEU A 199 -6.18 5.18 -2.22
N LEU A 200 -5.81 4.03 -1.68
CA LEU A 200 -4.47 3.46 -1.81
C LEU A 200 -4.59 2.17 -2.62
N VAL A 201 -4.12 2.21 -3.86
CA VAL A 201 -4.14 1.08 -4.79
C VAL A 201 -2.80 0.35 -4.72
N SER A 202 -2.81 -0.84 -4.14
CA SER A 202 -1.66 -1.74 -4.06
C SER A 202 -1.65 -2.66 -5.28
N ILE A 203 -0.75 -2.39 -6.20
CA ILE A 203 -0.59 -3.10 -7.47
C ILE A 203 0.53 -4.13 -7.30
N ILE A 204 0.18 -5.41 -7.43
CA ILE A 204 1.13 -6.51 -7.32
C ILE A 204 1.18 -7.22 -8.67
N THR A 205 2.36 -7.32 -9.28
CA THR A 205 2.55 -7.95 -10.61
C THR A 205 3.89 -8.65 -10.73
N ASP A 206 3.97 -9.68 -11.58
CA ASP A 206 5.22 -10.37 -11.92
C ASP A 206 5.75 -10.02 -13.32
N GLY A 207 5.08 -9.08 -14.00
CA GLY A 207 5.24 -8.84 -15.43
C GLY A 207 5.29 -7.36 -15.80
N LEU A 208 5.10 -7.12 -17.08
CA LEU A 208 4.93 -5.80 -17.70
C LEU A 208 3.63 -5.82 -18.54
N PRO A 209 3.10 -4.66 -18.95
CA PRO A 209 1.86 -4.62 -19.72
C PRO A 209 1.93 -5.42 -21.04
N GLU A 210 1.00 -6.36 -21.23
CA GLU A 210 0.86 -7.20 -22.44
C GLU A 210 -0.60 -7.65 -22.61
N PRO A 211 -1.21 -7.62 -23.80
CA PRO A 211 -0.68 -7.21 -25.11
C PRO A 211 -0.73 -5.69 -25.39
N GLU A 212 -0.93 -4.88 -24.36
CA GLU A 212 -1.04 -3.42 -24.49
C GLU A 212 0.33 -2.71 -24.50
N PRO A 213 0.41 -1.47 -24.99
CA PRO A 213 1.61 -0.65 -24.83
C PRO A 213 1.98 -0.45 -23.36
N LYS A 214 3.28 -0.44 -23.04
CA LYS A 214 3.78 -0.12 -21.68
C LYS A 214 3.26 1.21 -21.14
N SER A 215 3.01 2.19 -22.02
CA SER A 215 2.52 3.51 -21.63
C SER A 215 1.11 3.47 -21.08
N THR A 216 0.26 2.51 -21.48
CA THR A 216 -1.15 2.43 -21.07
C THR A 216 -1.32 2.46 -19.55
N PHE A 217 -0.40 1.83 -18.82
CA PHE A 217 -0.38 1.88 -17.36
C PHE A 217 -0.14 3.30 -16.82
N VAL A 218 0.89 3.98 -17.32
CA VAL A 218 1.23 5.35 -16.92
C VAL A 218 0.14 6.33 -17.34
N ASP A 219 -0.40 6.17 -18.55
CA ASP A 219 -1.44 7.00 -19.12
C ASP A 219 -2.74 6.90 -18.29
N ALA A 220 -3.10 5.71 -17.79
CA ALA A 220 -4.24 5.53 -16.90
C ALA A 220 -4.07 6.26 -15.56
N ILE A 221 -2.87 6.26 -14.98
CA ILE A 221 -2.56 7.00 -13.74
C ILE A 221 -2.60 8.51 -13.98
N VAL A 222 -2.08 8.95 -15.13
CA VAL A 222 -2.16 10.36 -15.55
C VAL A 222 -3.62 10.79 -15.73
N GLU A 223 -4.43 10.03 -16.46
CA GLU A 223 -5.86 10.27 -16.66
C GLU A 223 -6.58 10.40 -15.31
N CYS A 224 -6.24 9.54 -14.34
CA CYS A 224 -6.83 9.61 -13.00
C CYS A 224 -6.57 10.94 -12.31
N GLY A 225 -5.32 11.41 -12.34
CA GLY A 225 -4.95 12.70 -11.78
C GLY A 225 -5.68 13.86 -12.47
N ASP A 226 -5.73 13.86 -13.80
CA ASP A 226 -6.38 14.91 -14.58
C ASP A 226 -7.90 14.97 -14.29
N ARG A 227 -8.55 13.81 -14.13
CA ARG A 227 -9.98 13.73 -13.74
C ARG A 227 -10.24 14.20 -12.31
N LEU A 228 -9.34 13.90 -11.37
CA LEU A 228 -9.44 14.38 -9.99
C LEU A 228 -9.33 15.91 -9.93
N GLU A 229 -8.35 16.49 -10.63
CA GLU A 229 -8.17 17.94 -10.71
C GLU A 229 -9.37 18.63 -11.34
N ALA A 230 -9.91 18.09 -12.44
CA ALA A 230 -11.14 18.58 -13.06
C ALA A 230 -12.36 18.52 -12.13
N ALA A 231 -12.36 17.61 -11.16
CA ALA A 231 -13.37 17.47 -10.11
C ALA A 231 -13.06 18.31 -8.85
N ASN A 232 -12.04 19.19 -8.88
CA ASN A 232 -11.55 19.98 -7.74
C ASN A 232 -11.06 19.13 -6.55
N LEU A 233 -10.52 17.94 -6.83
CA LEU A 233 -9.85 17.09 -5.85
C LEU A 233 -8.34 17.05 -6.13
N PRO A 234 -7.49 16.91 -5.09
CA PRO A 234 -6.06 16.74 -5.29
C PRO A 234 -5.78 15.43 -6.04
N ARG A 235 -4.74 15.41 -6.89
CA ARG A 235 -4.29 14.18 -7.59
C ARG A 235 -3.94 13.07 -6.59
N GLU A 236 -3.44 13.46 -5.42
CA GLU A 236 -3.09 12.60 -4.28
C GLU A 236 -4.30 11.94 -3.60
N SER A 237 -5.54 12.22 -4.05
CA SER A 237 -6.74 11.49 -3.62
C SER A 237 -6.68 10.01 -4.00
N VAL A 238 -5.87 9.65 -4.99
CA VAL A 238 -5.59 8.26 -5.37
C VAL A 238 -4.08 8.08 -5.43
N LYS A 239 -3.56 7.17 -4.61
CA LYS A 239 -2.13 6.84 -4.55
C LYS A 239 -1.92 5.38 -4.94
N PHE A 240 -0.74 5.07 -5.47
CA PHE A 240 -0.39 3.76 -5.98
C PHE A 240 0.90 3.28 -5.34
N MET A 241 0.84 2.10 -4.70
CA MET A 241 2.01 1.32 -4.33
C MET A 241 2.14 0.22 -5.38
N VAL A 242 3.27 0.14 -6.06
CA VAL A 242 3.53 -0.88 -7.09
C VAL A 242 4.67 -1.76 -6.63
N GLY A 243 4.42 -3.07 -6.55
CA GLY A 243 5.40 -4.04 -6.10
C GLY A 243 5.49 -5.23 -7.04
N GLN A 244 6.72 -5.72 -7.21
CA GLN A 244 7.00 -6.93 -7.98
C GLN A 244 6.90 -8.17 -7.09
N VAL A 245 6.33 -9.25 -7.63
CA VAL A 245 6.58 -10.62 -7.15
C VAL A 245 7.34 -11.42 -8.21
N GLY A 246 8.16 -12.38 -7.77
CA GLY A 246 9.00 -13.18 -8.66
C GLY A 246 10.17 -12.41 -9.27
N THR A 247 11.03 -13.13 -9.99
CA THR A 247 12.36 -12.63 -10.37
C THR A 247 12.49 -12.12 -11.82
N ALA A 248 11.37 -11.98 -12.54
CA ALA A 248 11.37 -11.60 -13.96
C ALA A 248 12.11 -10.25 -14.21
N PRO A 249 13.25 -10.24 -14.95
CA PRO A 249 14.02 -9.01 -15.18
C PRO A 249 13.28 -7.95 -15.99
N ALA A 250 12.36 -8.38 -16.86
CA ALA A 250 11.55 -7.47 -17.67
C ALA A 250 10.56 -6.67 -16.82
N SER A 251 9.96 -7.31 -15.80
CA SER A 251 9.12 -6.63 -14.80
C SER A 251 9.95 -5.62 -13.99
N THR A 252 11.13 -6.02 -13.52
CA THR A 252 12.04 -5.12 -12.79
C THR A 252 12.38 -3.87 -13.60
N ARG A 253 12.75 -4.02 -14.88
CA ARG A 253 13.05 -2.88 -15.75
C ARG A 253 11.82 -1.99 -15.98
N PHE A 254 10.65 -2.59 -16.21
CA PHE A 254 9.42 -1.83 -16.38
C PHE A 254 9.08 -1.00 -15.14
N LEU A 255 9.17 -1.57 -13.94
CA LEU A 255 8.90 -0.84 -12.71
C LEU A 255 9.94 0.24 -12.40
N GLN A 256 11.20 0.02 -12.76
CA GLN A 256 12.25 1.06 -12.71
C GLN A 256 11.94 2.22 -13.68
N GLU A 257 11.44 1.93 -14.88
CA GLU A 257 10.96 2.96 -15.81
C GLU A 257 9.80 3.73 -15.16
N VAL A 258 8.78 3.03 -14.64
CA VAL A 258 7.61 3.61 -13.93
C VAL A 258 8.04 4.57 -12.82
N ALA A 259 8.99 4.18 -11.99
CA ALA A 259 9.47 5.00 -10.86
C ALA A 259 10.07 6.36 -11.30
N ASN A 260 10.55 6.46 -12.54
CA ASN A 260 11.20 7.65 -13.09
C ASN A 260 10.26 8.59 -13.86
N TYR A 261 8.97 8.24 -14.05
CA TYR A 261 8.03 9.12 -14.73
C TYR A 261 7.62 10.32 -13.85
N LYS A 262 8.10 11.51 -14.24
CA LYS A 262 7.86 12.76 -13.50
C LYS A 262 6.37 13.11 -13.33
N ARG A 263 5.51 12.78 -14.30
CA ARG A 263 4.07 13.13 -14.26
C ARG A 263 3.27 12.37 -13.20
N ILE A 264 3.79 11.24 -12.73
CA ILE A 264 3.12 10.38 -11.73
C ILE A 264 3.92 10.26 -10.42
N SER A 265 5.08 10.93 -10.34
CA SER A 265 6.03 10.76 -9.24
C SER A 265 5.48 11.09 -7.87
N LYS A 266 4.49 12.00 -7.78
CA LYS A 266 3.81 12.38 -6.54
C LYS A 266 2.82 11.35 -6.03
N VAL A 267 2.26 10.51 -6.91
CA VAL A 267 1.17 9.57 -6.55
C VAL A 267 1.58 8.12 -6.66
N VAL A 268 2.75 7.82 -7.24
CA VAL A 268 3.27 6.46 -7.41
C VAL A 268 4.53 6.26 -6.56
N PHE A 269 4.51 5.18 -5.78
CA PHE A 269 5.65 4.59 -5.12
C PHE A 269 5.88 3.18 -5.69
N VAL A 270 7.11 2.90 -6.10
CA VAL A 270 7.53 1.58 -6.56
C VAL A 270 8.40 0.97 -5.46
N ALA A 271 8.04 -0.21 -4.97
CA ALA A 271 8.82 -0.91 -3.96
C ALA A 271 10.21 -1.25 -4.52
N ALA A 272 11.27 -0.95 -3.75
CA ALA A 272 12.65 -1.18 -4.17
C ALA A 272 13.01 -2.66 -4.22
N GLU A 273 12.48 -3.42 -3.25
CA GLU A 273 12.62 -4.88 -3.17
C GLU A 273 11.39 -5.58 -3.74
N LYS A 274 11.57 -6.83 -4.16
CA LYS A 274 10.46 -7.69 -4.55
C LYS A 274 9.68 -8.04 -3.29
N LEU A 275 8.36 -7.94 -3.33
CA LEU A 275 7.50 -8.06 -2.15
C LEU A 275 7.57 -9.45 -1.52
N ASP A 276 7.66 -10.48 -2.35
CA ASP A 276 7.80 -11.87 -1.91
C ASP A 276 9.16 -12.13 -1.26
N ALA A 277 10.25 -11.64 -1.86
CA ALA A 277 11.59 -11.76 -1.28
C ALA A 277 11.71 -11.01 0.06
N ALA A 278 11.18 -9.78 0.13
CA ALA A 278 11.17 -9.00 1.37
C ALA A 278 10.36 -9.72 2.47
N ALA A 279 9.17 -10.23 2.12
CA ALA A 279 8.33 -10.98 3.06
C ALA A 279 9.00 -12.26 3.58
N SER A 280 9.68 -13.03 2.71
CA SER A 280 10.37 -14.26 3.12
C SER A 280 11.55 -14.05 4.06
N ASN A 281 12.12 -12.85 4.11
CA ASN A 281 13.25 -12.52 4.98
C ASN A 281 12.83 -12.13 6.41
N LEU A 282 11.54 -12.07 6.71
CA LEU A 282 11.03 -11.62 8.01
C LEU A 282 10.72 -12.82 8.91
N GLU A 283 11.41 -12.85 10.06
CA GLU A 283 11.44 -14.00 10.97
C GLU A 283 10.15 -14.20 11.78
N ASN A 284 9.28 -13.19 11.87
CA ASN A 284 8.05 -13.26 12.65
C ASN A 284 6.96 -12.31 12.14
N ASP A 285 5.73 -12.57 12.59
CA ASP A 285 4.52 -11.87 12.17
C ASP A 285 4.54 -10.36 12.47
N TRP A 286 5.22 -9.90 13.53
CA TRP A 286 5.23 -8.49 13.89
C TRP A 286 6.15 -7.66 12.98
N LYS A 287 7.34 -8.18 12.64
CA LYS A 287 8.25 -7.52 11.68
C LYS A 287 7.60 -7.41 10.31
N MET A 288 6.82 -8.42 9.93
CA MET A 288 6.04 -8.41 8.70
C MET A 288 4.98 -7.32 8.71
N ASP A 289 4.24 -7.17 9.81
CA ASP A 289 3.21 -6.14 9.92
C ASP A 289 3.80 -4.73 9.88
N GLU A 290 4.91 -4.48 10.58
CA GLU A 290 5.62 -3.20 10.54
C GLU A 290 6.12 -2.88 9.13
N TRP A 291 6.82 -3.82 8.48
CA TRP A 291 7.30 -3.64 7.11
C TRP A 291 6.17 -3.36 6.12
N LEU A 292 5.01 -4.02 6.26
CA LEU A 292 3.85 -3.77 5.43
C LEU A 292 3.28 -2.38 5.66
N ILE A 293 3.15 -1.93 6.91
CA ILE A 293 2.67 -0.57 7.21
C ILE A 293 3.63 0.47 6.63
N GLU A 294 4.94 0.33 6.79
CA GLU A 294 5.92 1.24 6.18
C GLU A 294 5.82 1.25 4.65
N THR A 295 5.69 0.08 4.04
CA THR A 295 5.56 -0.06 2.58
C THR A 295 4.30 0.61 2.05
N LEU A 296 3.16 0.43 2.74
CA LEU A 296 1.88 1.06 2.39
C LEU A 296 1.86 2.57 2.70
N TYR A 297 2.62 3.00 3.71
CA TYR A 297 2.75 4.40 4.09
C TYR A 297 3.68 5.18 3.14
N ALA A 298 4.65 4.52 2.51
CA ALA A 298 5.62 5.15 1.61
C ALA A 298 5.01 6.06 0.51
N PRO A 299 3.96 5.68 -0.24
CA PRO A 299 3.31 6.60 -1.19
C PRO A 299 2.64 7.80 -0.51
N ILE A 300 2.11 7.63 0.71
CA ILE A 300 1.48 8.72 1.47
C ILE A 300 2.55 9.73 1.89
N MET A 301 3.60 9.25 2.56
CA MET A 301 4.77 10.02 2.98
C MET A 301 5.37 10.83 1.83
N LYS A 302 5.66 10.16 0.70
CA LYS A 302 6.24 10.78 -0.50
C LYS A 302 5.39 11.90 -1.07
N SER A 303 4.07 11.73 -1.09
CA SER A 303 3.14 12.70 -1.66
C SER A 303 2.92 13.92 -0.75
N GLU A 304 2.99 13.71 0.56
CA GLU A 304 2.67 14.73 1.58
C GLU A 304 3.91 15.50 2.06
N GLY A 305 5.11 15.11 1.61
CA GLY A 305 6.37 15.73 2.03
C GLY A 305 6.68 15.49 3.51
N LYS A 306 6.20 14.36 4.04
CA LYS A 306 6.46 13.90 5.41
C LYS A 306 7.65 12.97 5.47
#